data_AF-A0A955UYT1-F1
#
_entry.id   AF-A0A955UYT1-F1
#
_cell.length_a   1.000
_cell.length_b   1.000
_cell.length_c   1.000
_cell.angle_alpha   90.00
_cell.angle_beta   90.00
_cell.angle_gamma   90.00
#
_symmetry.space_group_name_H-M   'P 1'
#
loop_
_entity.id
_entity.type
_entity.pdbx_description
1 polymer ?
#
loop_
_entity_poly.entity_id
_entity_poly.type
_entity_poly.pdbx_seq_one_letter_code
_entity_poly.pdbx_strand_id
1 'polypeptide(L)'
;MSAPSGQSDAPAWLFSFVDLAFLLLLAMTQLANPGAVQLGELIVPKIAEERTEPATAAVRDGFQLRVHPPEEGIAPFQLVRSTDAPTADVVRVDETELRRELAVLREQGEEKPALAPHEDSRSHDLLKAVELLEEQWPTRRRALVERVVATR
;
A
#
# COMPACT_ATOMS: atom_id res chain seq x y z
N MET A 1 -69.07 -26.76 -11.57
CA MET A 1 -68.22 -27.19 -12.71
C MET A 1 -66.94 -26.37 -12.61
N SER A 2 -65.84 -26.97 -12.16
CA SER A 2 -64.56 -26.29 -12.01
C SER A 2 -63.55 -26.96 -12.94
N ALA A 3 -62.93 -26.17 -13.83
CA ALA A 3 -61.83 -26.60 -14.66
C ALA A 3 -60.52 -26.62 -13.83
N PRO A 4 -59.62 -27.59 -14.03
CA PRO A 4 -58.28 -27.48 -13.49
C PRO A 4 -57.46 -26.52 -14.37
N SER A 5 -56.94 -25.46 -13.76
CA SER A 5 -55.90 -24.61 -14.30
C SER A 5 -54.62 -25.45 -14.44
N GLY A 6 -54.29 -25.82 -15.68
CA GLY A 6 -53.00 -26.41 -16.04
C GLY A 6 -51.91 -25.38 -15.83
N GLN A 7 -51.32 -25.37 -14.64
CA GLN A 7 -50.12 -24.62 -14.34
C GLN A 7 -48.96 -25.33 -15.04
N SER A 8 -48.55 -24.80 -16.18
CA SER A 8 -47.42 -25.33 -16.96
C SER A 8 -46.13 -25.01 -16.20
N ASP A 9 -45.78 -25.91 -15.30
CA ASP A 9 -44.50 -25.90 -14.60
C ASP A 9 -43.39 -26.02 -15.67
N ALA A 10 -42.56 -25.00 -15.80
CA ALA A 10 -41.45 -25.03 -16.75
C ALA A 10 -40.54 -26.19 -16.33
N PRO A 11 -40.33 -27.21 -17.18
CA PRO A 11 -39.65 -28.42 -16.74
C PRO A 11 -38.21 -28.09 -16.31
N ALA A 12 -37.77 -28.60 -15.16
CA ALA A 12 -36.43 -28.35 -14.60
C ALA A 12 -35.28 -28.66 -15.59
N TRP A 13 -35.53 -29.53 -16.59
CA TRP A 13 -34.57 -29.82 -17.66
C TRP A 13 -34.28 -28.62 -18.56
N LEU A 14 -35.23 -27.69 -18.72
CA LEU A 14 -35.06 -26.49 -19.55
C LEU A 14 -34.00 -25.55 -18.94
N PHE A 15 -33.97 -25.44 -17.60
CA PHE A 15 -32.98 -24.62 -16.91
C PHE A 15 -31.56 -25.18 -17.11
N SER A 16 -31.40 -26.50 -16.97
CA SER A 16 -30.11 -27.18 -17.18
C SER A 16 -29.64 -27.11 -18.64
N PHE A 17 -30.57 -27.20 -19.59
CA PHE A 17 -30.27 -27.06 -21.02
C PHE A 17 -29.82 -25.65 -21.38
N VAL A 18 -30.52 -24.62 -20.87
CA VAL A 18 -30.18 -23.22 -21.11
C VAL A 18 -28.80 -22.91 -20.54
N ASP A 19 -28.51 -23.36 -19.31
CA ASP A 19 -27.19 -23.17 -18.69
C ASP A 19 -26.06 -23.81 -19.51
N LEU A 20 -26.24 -25.07 -19.92
CA LEU A 20 -25.28 -25.75 -20.78
C LEU A 20 -25.09 -25.05 -22.13
N ALA A 21 -26.18 -24.59 -22.75
CA ALA A 21 -26.10 -23.86 -24.02
C ALA A 21 -25.36 -22.52 -23.87
N PHE A 22 -25.55 -21.80 -22.76
CA PHE A 22 -24.82 -20.58 -22.45
C PHE A 22 -23.34 -20.84 -22.20
N LEU A 23 -22.99 -21.89 -21.45
CA LEU A 23 -21.59 -22.28 -21.22
C LEU A 23 -20.89 -22.68 -22.51
N LEU A 24 -21.57 -23.43 -23.39
CA LEU A 24 -21.04 -23.79 -24.70
C LEU A 24 -20.87 -22.57 -25.61
N LEU A 25 -21.82 -21.63 -25.58
CA LEU A 25 -21.72 -20.38 -26.34
C LEU A 25 -20.52 -19.55 -25.85
N LEU A 26 -20.34 -19.39 -24.53
CA LEU A 26 -19.19 -18.71 -23.95
C LEU A 26 -17.87 -19.36 -24.37
N ALA A 27 -17.77 -20.69 -24.26
CA ALA A 27 -16.59 -21.43 -24.69
C ALA A 27 -16.28 -21.22 -26.18
N MET A 28 -17.29 -21.26 -27.04
CA MET A 28 -17.13 -21.03 -28.48
C MET A 28 -16.76 -19.58 -28.81
N THR A 29 -17.27 -18.59 -28.06
CA THR A 29 -16.85 -17.19 -28.24
C THR A 29 -15.41 -16.92 -27.82
N GLN A 30 -14.90 -17.63 -26.80
CA GLN A 30 -13.48 -17.58 -26.43
C GLN A 30 -12.60 -18.24 -27.51
N LEU A 31 -13.08 -19.32 -28.13
CA LEU A 31 -12.34 -20.05 -29.15
C LEU A 31 -12.36 -19.33 -30.53
N ALA A 32 -13.42 -18.59 -30.83
CA ALA A 32 -13.56 -17.83 -32.08
C ALA A 32 -12.68 -16.58 -32.13
N ASN A 33 -12.10 -16.16 -31.00
CA ASN A 33 -11.17 -15.04 -30.95
C ASN A 33 -9.98 -15.33 -30.03
N PRO A 34 -9.05 -16.22 -30.44
CA PRO A 34 -7.91 -16.64 -29.61
C PRO A 34 -6.89 -15.51 -29.32
N GLY A 35 -7.14 -14.30 -29.84
CA GLY A 35 -6.35 -13.09 -29.59
C GLY A 35 -7.07 -11.97 -28.85
N ALA A 36 -8.35 -12.12 -28.50
CA ALA A 36 -9.13 -11.06 -27.83
C ALA A 36 -9.47 -11.37 -26.36
N VAL A 37 -8.64 -12.15 -25.69
CA VAL A 37 -8.47 -11.94 -24.25
C VAL A 37 -7.60 -10.71 -24.07
N GLN A 38 -8.12 -9.53 -24.45
CA GLN A 38 -7.72 -8.30 -23.79
C GLN A 38 -8.35 -8.38 -22.41
N LEU A 39 -7.66 -9.11 -21.50
CA LEU A 39 -7.65 -8.74 -20.09
C LEU A 39 -7.49 -7.23 -20.13
N GLY A 40 -8.58 -6.53 -19.78
CA GLY A 40 -8.73 -5.10 -20.06
C GLY A 40 -7.41 -4.43 -19.81
N GLU A 41 -6.88 -3.78 -20.85
CA GLU A 41 -5.58 -3.14 -20.84
C GLU A 41 -5.59 -2.27 -19.59
N LEU A 42 -4.96 -2.79 -18.53
CA LEU A 42 -4.77 -2.03 -17.32
C LEU A 42 -3.73 -1.05 -17.80
N ILE A 43 -4.17 0.15 -18.18
CA ILE A 43 -3.29 1.28 -18.39
C ILE A 43 -2.73 1.53 -17.00
N VAL A 44 -1.69 0.77 -16.65
CA VAL A 44 -0.76 1.13 -15.60
C VAL A 44 -0.26 2.47 -16.10
N PRO A 45 -0.57 3.59 -15.42
CA PRO A 45 0.03 4.85 -15.80
C PRO A 45 1.52 4.58 -15.80
N LYS A 46 2.14 4.62 -16.99
CA LYS A 46 3.58 4.60 -17.12
C LYS A 46 4.00 5.78 -16.27
N ILE A 47 4.56 5.50 -15.10
CA ILE A 47 5.31 6.49 -14.33
C ILE A 47 6.30 6.98 -15.37
N ALA A 48 6.10 8.20 -15.85
CA ALA A 48 7.08 8.83 -16.72
C ALA A 48 8.41 8.60 -16.02
N GLU A 49 9.41 8.13 -16.76
CA GLU A 49 10.79 8.10 -16.31
C GLU A 49 11.27 9.57 -16.15
N GLU A 50 10.58 10.37 -15.34
CA GLU A 50 11.22 11.39 -14.54
C GLU A 50 12.15 10.61 -13.63
N ARG A 51 13.37 10.41 -14.14
CA ARG A 51 14.56 9.99 -13.40
C ARG A 51 14.20 9.39 -12.05
N THR A 52 13.92 8.09 -12.06
CA THR A 52 14.36 7.30 -10.91
C THR A 52 15.88 7.28 -10.99
N GLU A 53 16.49 8.44 -10.73
CA GLU A 53 17.76 8.43 -10.02
C GLU A 53 17.46 7.56 -8.82
N PRO A 54 18.19 6.45 -8.60
CA PRO A 54 18.08 5.78 -7.33
C PRO A 54 18.25 6.89 -6.30
N ALA A 55 17.32 7.02 -5.36
CA ALA A 55 17.42 7.98 -4.26
C ALA A 55 18.59 7.64 -3.31
N THR A 56 19.67 7.05 -3.85
CA THR A 56 20.93 6.71 -3.19
C THR A 56 21.88 7.90 -3.05
N ALA A 57 21.53 9.10 -3.55
CA ALA A 57 22.44 10.25 -3.47
C ALA A 57 21.81 11.59 -3.05
N ALA A 58 20.50 11.80 -3.22
CA ALA A 58 19.91 13.15 -3.11
C ALA A 58 19.28 13.51 -1.76
N VAL A 59 19.20 12.60 -0.78
CA VAL A 59 18.66 12.90 0.57
C VAL A 59 19.72 12.59 1.63
N ARG A 60 20.88 13.24 1.52
CA ARG A 60 21.89 13.18 2.60
C ARG A 60 21.63 14.19 3.70
N ASP A 61 20.83 15.21 3.43
CA ASP A 61 20.50 16.28 4.38
C ASP A 61 18.99 16.29 4.64
N GLY A 62 18.53 15.44 5.57
CA GLY A 62 17.12 15.37 5.93
C GLY A 62 16.88 14.51 7.16
N PHE A 63 15.65 14.50 7.65
CA PHE A 63 15.21 13.63 8.74
C PHE A 63 14.66 12.31 8.19
N GLN A 64 14.88 11.23 8.93
CA GLN A 64 14.41 9.90 8.63
C GLN A 64 13.62 9.36 9.83
N LEU A 65 12.39 8.92 9.59
CA LEU A 65 11.55 8.23 10.56
C LEU A 65 11.72 6.72 10.40
N ARG A 66 12.42 6.09 11.35
CA ARG A 66 12.62 4.65 11.40
C ARG A 66 11.50 3.97 12.18
N VAL A 67 11.02 2.86 11.64
CA VAL A 67 10.05 1.98 12.30
C VAL A 67 10.74 0.67 12.62
N HIS A 68 10.83 0.32 13.90
CA HIS A 68 11.55 -0.85 14.41
C HIS A 68 10.61 -2.06 14.60
N PRO A 69 11.17 -3.28 14.68
CA PRO A 69 10.41 -4.46 15.06
C PRO A 69 9.81 -4.33 16.46
N PRO A 70 8.74 -5.07 16.75
CA PRO A 70 8.11 -5.04 18.05
C PRO A 70 9.00 -5.69 19.11
N GLU A 71 9.43 -4.91 20.09
CA GLU A 71 10.18 -5.37 21.25
C GLU A 71 9.39 -5.05 22.53
N GLU A 72 9.37 -5.97 23.50
CA GLU A 72 8.56 -5.79 24.71
C GLU A 72 8.99 -4.57 25.51
N GLY A 73 8.03 -3.66 25.76
CA GLY A 73 8.27 -2.45 26.55
C GLY A 73 9.09 -1.37 25.84
N ILE A 74 9.41 -1.54 24.56
CA ILE A 74 10.18 -0.57 23.78
C ILE A 74 9.31 0.00 22.66
N ALA A 75 9.31 1.32 22.53
CA ALA A 75 8.50 2.01 21.53
C ALA A 75 9.02 1.77 20.10
N PRO A 76 8.16 1.77 19.07
CA PRO A 76 8.54 1.32 17.73
C PRO A 76 9.17 2.41 16.85
N PHE A 77 9.12 3.68 17.23
CA PHE A 77 9.49 4.79 16.36
C PHE A 77 10.81 5.43 16.75
N GLN A 78 11.54 5.94 15.77
CA GLN A 78 12.76 6.72 16.02
C GLN A 78 12.93 7.77 14.91
N LEU A 79 13.10 9.03 15.28
CA LEU A 79 13.41 10.11 14.34
C LEU A 79 14.92 10.37 14.38
N VAL A 80 15.60 10.26 13.24
CA VAL A 80 17.06 10.47 13.14
C VAL A 80 17.38 11.43 12.00
N ARG A 81 18.49 12.15 12.09
CA ARG A 81 19.01 12.91 10.95
C ARG A 81 19.82 11.96 10.05
N SER A 82 19.66 12.04 8.73
CA SER A 82 20.37 11.17 7.79
C SER A 82 21.91 11.28 7.85
N THR A 83 22.45 12.35 8.45
CA THR A 83 23.88 12.56 8.70
C THR A 83 24.39 11.86 9.95
N ASP A 84 23.49 11.48 10.85
CA ASP A 84 23.86 10.88 12.12
C ASP A 84 24.23 9.41 11.90
N ALA A 85 25.38 9.01 12.46
CA ALA A 85 25.79 7.62 12.44
C ALA A 85 24.66 6.73 12.99
N PRO A 86 24.48 5.49 12.53
CA PRO A 86 23.36 4.61 12.90
C PRO A 86 23.26 4.32 14.41
N THR A 87 24.25 4.73 15.19
CA THR A 87 24.37 4.61 16.65
C THR A 87 24.18 5.93 17.42
N ALA A 88 23.91 7.05 16.77
CA ALA A 88 23.59 8.31 17.46
C ALA A 88 22.23 8.18 18.19
N ASP A 89 22.23 8.58 19.46
CA ASP A 89 21.24 8.37 20.52
C ASP A 89 19.95 7.59 20.16
N VAL A 90 19.87 6.40 20.77
CA VAL A 90 18.82 5.39 20.65
C VAL A 90 17.57 5.77 21.45
N VAL A 91 17.01 6.95 21.19
CA VAL A 91 15.73 7.32 21.82
C VAL A 91 14.61 6.87 20.91
N ARG A 92 14.09 5.68 21.19
CA ARG A 92 12.84 5.23 20.60
C ARG A 92 11.67 5.90 21.33
N VAL A 93 10.72 6.41 20.56
CA VAL A 93 9.59 7.22 21.03
C VAL A 93 8.27 6.55 20.72
N ASP A 94 7.28 6.78 21.58
CA ASP A 94 5.91 6.32 21.35
C ASP A 94 5.17 7.23 20.35
N GLU A 95 3.92 6.88 20.05
CA GLU A 95 3.09 7.65 19.10
C GLU A 95 2.87 9.10 19.53
N THR A 96 2.67 9.34 20.82
CA THR A 96 2.33 10.66 21.36
C THR A 96 3.54 11.57 21.29
N GLU A 97 4.70 11.03 21.66
CA GLU A 97 5.97 11.72 21.58
C GLU A 97 6.39 11.96 20.12
N LEU A 98 6.25 10.95 19.24
CA LEU A 98 6.52 11.11 17.81
C LEU A 98 5.68 12.23 17.19
N ARG A 99 4.38 12.31 17.52
CA ARG A 99 3.51 13.39 17.04
C ARG A 99 4.04 14.76 17.45
N ARG A 100 4.51 14.88 18.70
CA ARG A 100 5.09 16.13 19.23
C ARG A 100 6.37 16.50 18.49
N GLU A 101 7.28 15.55 18.33
CA GLU A 101 8.55 15.78 17.63
C GLU A 101 8.34 16.19 16.16
N LEU A 102 7.42 15.52 15.45
CA LEU A 102 7.08 15.86 14.07
C LEU A 102 6.46 17.26 13.95
N ALA A 103 5.64 17.67 14.92
CA ALA A 103 5.07 19.02 14.95
C ALA A 103 6.17 20.09 15.12
N VAL A 104 7.11 19.86 16.05
CA VAL A 104 8.28 20.74 16.25
C VAL A 104 9.12 20.81 14.97
N LEU A 105 9.37 19.66 14.35
CA LEU A 105 10.13 19.57 13.10
C LEU A 105 9.48 20.41 11.98
N ARG A 106 8.17 20.30 11.83
CA ARG A 106 7.41 21.10 10.86
C ARG A 106 7.47 22.59 11.17
N GLU A 107 7.35 22.98 12.44
CA GLU A 107 7.45 24.39 12.87
C GLU A 107 8.83 24.99 12.58
N GLN A 108 9.88 24.17 12.60
CA GLN A 108 11.24 24.56 12.21
C GLN A 108 11.41 24.74 10.69
N GLY A 109 10.37 24.45 9.89
CA GLY A 109 10.41 24.57 8.43
C GLY A 109 11.17 23.45 7.74
N GLU A 110 11.45 22.36 8.45
CA GLU A 110 12.12 21.18 7.91
C GLU A 110 11.24 20.43 6.92
N GLU A 111 11.90 19.70 6.01
CA GLU A 111 11.20 18.88 5.04
C GLU A 111 10.55 17.64 5.67
N LYS A 112 9.57 17.07 4.96
CA LYS A 112 8.90 15.84 5.37
C LYS A 112 9.94 14.72 5.54
N PRO A 113 10.02 14.06 6.71
CA PRO A 113 10.95 12.97 6.92
C PRO A 113 10.75 11.80 5.95
N ALA A 114 11.84 11.17 5.55
CA ALA A 114 11.83 9.90 4.81
C ALA A 114 11.43 8.76 5.76
N LEU A 115 10.55 7.86 5.32
CA LEU A 115 10.12 6.71 6.10
C LEU A 115 11.07 5.54 5.87
N ALA A 116 11.62 4.96 6.93
CA ALA A 116 12.58 3.87 6.84
C ALA A 116 12.16 2.68 7.71
N PRO A 117 11.25 1.83 7.23
CA PRO A 117 10.81 0.67 7.98
C PRO A 117 11.88 -0.42 8.02
N HIS A 118 12.00 -1.09 9.17
CA HIS A 118 12.68 -2.36 9.29
C HIS A 118 11.88 -3.48 8.60
N GLU A 119 12.57 -4.53 8.15
CA GLU A 119 11.94 -5.67 7.45
C GLU A 119 10.92 -6.41 8.32
N ASP A 120 11.20 -6.51 9.62
CA ASP A 120 10.36 -7.16 10.63
C ASP A 120 9.39 -6.22 11.36
N SER A 121 9.18 -4.99 10.86
CA SER A 121 8.26 -4.04 11.49
C SER A 121 6.80 -4.46 11.32
N ARG A 122 5.99 -4.23 12.36
CA ARG A 122 4.55 -4.51 12.28
C ARG A 122 3.90 -3.56 11.28
N SER A 123 3.01 -4.09 10.45
CA SER A 123 2.24 -3.28 9.49
C SER A 123 1.39 -2.21 10.18
N HIS A 124 0.90 -2.49 11.39
CA HIS A 124 0.18 -1.51 12.21
C HIS A 124 1.04 -0.26 12.50
N ASP A 125 2.27 -0.45 12.98
CA ASP A 125 3.14 0.65 13.38
C ASP A 125 3.61 1.44 12.16
N LEU A 126 3.86 0.74 11.03
CA LEU A 126 4.13 1.38 9.74
C LEU A 126 2.98 2.30 9.29
N LEU A 127 1.75 1.79 9.29
CA LEU A 127 0.59 2.58 8.88
C LEU A 127 0.38 3.77 9.82
N LYS A 128 0.67 3.59 11.12
CA LYS A 128 0.59 4.67 12.09
C LYS A 128 1.64 5.75 11.85
N ALA A 129 2.87 5.38 11.52
CA ALA A 129 3.92 6.32 11.14
C ALA A 129 3.53 7.12 9.89
N VAL A 130 2.92 6.47 8.89
CA VAL A 130 2.40 7.16 7.69
C VAL A 130 1.29 8.14 8.03
N GLU A 131 0.33 7.73 8.86
CA GLU A 131 -0.77 8.60 9.33
C GLU A 131 -0.22 9.87 9.99
N LEU A 132 0.73 9.74 10.91
CA LEU A 132 1.35 10.86 11.61
C LEU A 132 2.12 11.80 10.67
N LEU A 133 2.81 11.26 9.67
CA LEU A 133 3.51 12.06 8.66
C LEU A 133 2.53 12.85 7.77
N GLU A 134 1.41 12.24 7.37
CA GLU A 134 0.39 12.93 6.56
C GLU A 134 -0.39 13.98 7.37
N GLU A 135 -0.59 13.76 8.67
CA GLU A 135 -1.19 14.76 9.57
C GLU A 135 -0.38 16.06 9.60
N GLN A 136 0.96 15.94 9.64
CA GLN A 136 1.85 17.09 9.71
C GLN A 136 2.20 17.70 8.33
N TRP A 137 2.27 16.89 7.26
CA TRP A 137 2.56 17.33 5.89
C TRP A 137 1.48 16.92 4.87
N PRO A 138 0.26 17.51 4.93
CA PRO A 138 -0.90 17.06 4.14
C PRO A 138 -0.79 17.30 2.63
N THR A 139 0.10 18.20 2.20
CA THR A 139 0.24 18.63 0.79
C THR A 139 1.22 17.76 -0.01
N ARG A 140 2.06 16.95 0.66
CA ARG A 140 3.02 16.05 0.00
C ARG A 140 2.55 14.60 0.20
N ARG A 141 1.58 14.15 -0.63
CA ARG A 141 0.99 12.78 -0.64
C ARG A 141 1.98 11.64 -0.95
N ARG A 142 3.28 11.91 -0.97
CA ARG A 142 4.33 10.91 -1.23
C ARG A 142 5.17 10.82 0.03
N ALA A 143 5.23 9.64 0.62
CA ALA A 143 6.25 9.29 1.61
C ALA A 143 7.41 8.65 0.84
N LEU A 144 8.62 9.21 0.99
CA LEU A 144 9.81 8.60 0.43
C LEU A 144 10.22 7.46 1.36
N VAL A 145 10.35 6.25 0.81
CA VAL A 145 10.69 5.04 1.59
C VAL A 145 12.14 4.66 1.34
N GLU A 146 12.91 4.56 2.41
CA GLU A 146 14.32 4.17 2.37
C GLU A 146 14.55 2.84 3.11
N ARG A 147 15.48 2.03 2.60
CA ARG A 147 15.94 0.86 3.35
C ARG A 147 16.99 1.30 4.36
N VAL A 148 16.82 0.90 5.62
CA VAL A 148 17.88 1.01 6.62
C VAL A 148 18.98 0.02 6.26
N VAL A 149 20.17 0.52 5.89
CA VAL A 149 21.34 -0.33 5.70
C VAL A 149 21.91 -0.66 7.07
N ALA A 150 21.45 -1.78 7.65
CA ALA A 150 22.06 -2.32 8.86
C ALA A 150 23.48 -2.80 8.52
N THR A 151 24.50 -2.08 9.00
CA THR A 151 25.89 -2.52 8.86
C THR A 151 26.17 -3.46 10.03
N ARG A 152 26.41 -4.75 9.73
CA ARG A 152 26.84 -5.77 10.70
C ARG A 152 28.26 -5.52 11.20
#